data_AF-A0A6A3PTM3-F1
#
_entry.id   AF-A0A6A3PTM3-F1
#
_cell.length_a   1.000
_cell.length_b   1.000
_cell.length_c   1.000
_cell.angle_alpha   90.00
_cell.angle_beta   90.00
_cell.angle_gamma   90.00
#
_symmetry.space_group_name_H-M   'P 1'
#
loop_
_entity.id
_entity.type
_entity.pdbx_description
1 polymer ?
#
loop_
_entity_poly.entity_id
_entity_poly.type
_entity_poly.pdbx_seq_one_letter_code
_entity_poly.pdbx_strand_id
1 'polypeptide(L)'
;MDSTIHRASVPQLSVVSISREKRKKKLESPSHMLLHSANGKMASAAHKGPQNVVHITNAVMYGIINSILTIPAMYSYAVILFSHKDFEDFMPALSKLVMFSSVVHQVMFTLMSSLPFSIGQVQDAGLIFLNTTATSICDLLGDDVPVEAKVTTSIVTIGIATAALGVCLVVMGKLRLAALASYLPMPVIGGYLAF
;
A
#
# COMPACT_ATOMS: atom_id res chain seq x y z
N MET A 1 -55.74 8.69 -30.03
CA MET A 1 -54.37 8.41 -30.50
C MET A 1 -53.73 7.48 -29.48
N ASP A 2 -53.60 6.23 -29.91
CA ASP A 2 -52.72 5.16 -29.46
C ASP A 2 -51.83 5.36 -28.22
N SER A 3 -51.95 4.45 -27.24
CA SER A 3 -50.85 3.55 -26.87
C SER A 3 -51.25 2.57 -25.75
N THR A 4 -51.67 1.38 -26.20
CA THR A 4 -51.16 0.06 -25.78
C THR A 4 -50.82 -0.20 -24.31
N ILE A 5 -51.72 -0.97 -23.68
CA ILE A 5 -51.47 -1.86 -22.54
C ILE A 5 -50.33 -2.83 -22.90
N HIS A 6 -49.26 -2.86 -22.10
CA HIS A 6 -48.38 -4.02 -22.02
C HIS A 6 -48.02 -4.30 -20.56
N ARG A 7 -48.54 -5.43 -20.07
CA ARG A 7 -48.23 -6.05 -18.78
C ARG A 7 -46.71 -6.28 -18.68
N ALA A 8 -46.08 -5.75 -17.64
CA ALA A 8 -44.75 -6.17 -17.22
C ALA A 8 -44.90 -7.29 -16.19
N SER A 9 -44.46 -8.49 -16.58
CA SER A 9 -44.48 -9.72 -15.79
C SER A 9 -43.64 -9.61 -14.51
N VAL A 10 -44.25 -10.04 -13.41
CA VAL A 10 -43.58 -10.39 -12.15
C VAL A 10 -42.80 -11.70 -12.36
N PRO A 11 -41.49 -11.77 -12.09
CA PRO A 11 -40.78 -13.04 -12.01
C PRO A 11 -41.08 -13.71 -10.67
N GLN A 12 -41.76 -14.85 -10.76
CA GLN A 12 -42.05 -15.82 -9.70
C GLN A 12 -40.80 -16.27 -8.95
N LEU A 13 -40.98 -16.48 -7.64
CA LEU A 13 -40.15 -17.32 -6.78
C LEU A 13 -39.74 -18.61 -7.49
N SER A 14 -38.45 -18.90 -7.57
CA SER A 14 -37.94 -20.25 -7.80
C SER A 14 -36.99 -20.61 -6.67
N VAL A 15 -37.55 -21.29 -5.68
CA VAL A 15 -36.85 -21.98 -4.61
C VAL A 15 -36.09 -23.14 -5.25
N VAL A 16 -34.79 -22.97 -5.50
CA VAL A 16 -33.93 -24.06 -5.95
C VAL A 16 -33.60 -24.94 -4.75
N SER A 17 -34.12 -26.17 -4.82
CA SER A 17 -34.02 -27.23 -3.84
C SER A 17 -32.58 -27.61 -3.50
N ILE A 18 -32.28 -27.68 -2.21
CA ILE A 18 -31.09 -28.33 -1.65
C ILE A 18 -31.19 -29.83 -1.92
N SER A 19 -30.39 -30.33 -2.88
CA SER A 19 -30.25 -31.76 -3.12
C SER A 19 -29.32 -32.38 -2.06
N ARG A 20 -29.91 -32.89 -0.99
CA ARG A 20 -29.30 -33.86 -0.06
C ARG A 20 -29.32 -35.25 -0.72
N GLU A 21 -28.31 -35.64 -1.49
CA GLU A 21 -27.98 -37.08 -1.61
C GLU A 21 -26.62 -37.34 -2.27
N LYS A 22 -25.58 -37.55 -1.45
CA LYS A 22 -24.44 -38.50 -1.65
C LYS A 22 -23.36 -38.28 -0.59
N ARG A 23 -23.70 -38.44 0.70
CA ARG A 23 -22.73 -38.81 1.73
C ARG A 23 -22.82 -40.32 1.96
N LYS A 24 -22.36 -41.09 0.96
CA LYS A 24 -22.00 -42.50 1.18
C LYS A 24 -20.80 -42.51 2.13
N LYS A 25 -21.04 -42.93 3.38
CA LYS A 25 -20.01 -43.31 4.34
C LYS A 25 -19.10 -44.36 3.69
N LYS A 26 -17.91 -43.97 3.26
CA LYS A 26 -16.81 -44.92 3.02
C LYS A 26 -16.06 -45.02 4.35
N LEU A 27 -16.35 -46.10 5.05
CA LEU A 27 -15.63 -46.55 6.23
C LEU A 27 -14.24 -47.00 5.76
N GLU A 28 -13.26 -46.10 5.71
CA GLU A 28 -11.89 -46.46 5.36
C GLU A 28 -11.12 -46.90 6.61
N SER A 29 -10.66 -48.15 6.54
CA SER A 29 -9.86 -48.83 7.55
C SER A 29 -8.46 -48.20 7.68
N PRO A 30 -7.88 -48.09 8.89
CA PRO A 30 -6.65 -47.33 9.15
C PRO A 30 -5.37 -47.87 8.48
N SER A 31 -5.42 -49.05 7.86
CA SER A 31 -4.24 -49.79 7.41
C SER A 31 -3.69 -49.35 6.04
N HIS A 32 -4.48 -48.66 5.21
CA HIS A 32 -4.03 -48.20 3.88
C HIS A 32 -3.36 -46.82 3.88
N MET A 33 -3.47 -46.05 4.97
CA MET A 33 -2.86 -44.71 5.06
C MET A 33 -1.34 -44.77 5.33
N LEU A 34 -0.85 -45.87 5.91
CA LEU A 34 0.57 -46.01 6.27
C LEU A 34 1.46 -46.43 5.09
N LEU A 35 0.93 -47.10 4.07
CA LEU A 35 1.71 -47.45 2.88
C LEU A 35 1.86 -46.28 1.88
N HIS A 36 0.92 -45.34 1.85
CA HIS A 36 1.05 -44.14 1.01
C HIS A 36 1.97 -43.06 1.61
N SER A 37 2.16 -43.08 2.94
CA SER A 37 3.03 -42.10 3.62
C SER A 37 4.53 -42.39 3.48
N ALA A 38 4.91 -43.64 3.15
CA ALA A 38 6.32 -44.00 2.96
C ALA A 38 6.83 -43.69 1.54
N ASN A 39 5.96 -43.77 0.52
CA ASN A 39 6.34 -43.55 -0.88
C ASN A 39 6.29 -42.07 -1.32
N GLY A 40 5.64 -41.19 -0.54
CA GLY A 40 5.51 -39.76 -0.85
C GLY A 40 6.73 -38.90 -0.53
N LYS A 41 7.68 -39.40 0.28
CA LYS A 41 8.87 -38.64 0.70
C LYS A 41 10.04 -38.71 -0.29
N MET A 42 10.01 -39.60 -1.29
CA MET A 42 11.08 -39.72 -2.29
C MET A 42 10.76 -39.14 -3.68
N ALA A 43 9.54 -38.68 -3.93
CA ALA A 43 9.17 -38.10 -5.24
C ALA A 43 9.23 -36.55 -5.31
N SER A 44 9.53 -35.86 -4.20
CA SER A 44 9.60 -34.39 -4.16
C SER A 44 11.04 -33.86 -4.12
N ALA A 45 11.91 -34.41 -4.97
CA ALA A 45 13.30 -33.96 -5.09
C ALA A 45 13.74 -33.61 -6.52
N ALA A 46 12.84 -33.62 -7.52
CA ALA A 46 13.24 -33.62 -8.93
C ALA A 46 12.56 -32.57 -9.85
N HIS A 47 12.06 -31.44 -9.32
CA HIS A 47 11.52 -30.38 -10.18
C HIS A 47 11.70 -28.94 -9.63
N LYS A 48 12.87 -28.62 -9.07
CA LYS A 48 13.19 -27.27 -8.53
C LYS A 48 13.76 -26.28 -9.57
N GLY A 49 14.05 -26.72 -10.78
CA GLY A 49 14.72 -25.90 -11.80
C GLY A 49 13.79 -24.90 -12.51
N PRO A 50 12.75 -25.35 -13.24
CA PRO A 50 11.92 -24.47 -14.08
C PRO A 50 11.01 -23.54 -13.28
N GLN A 51 10.53 -23.99 -12.10
CA GLN A 51 9.60 -23.21 -11.29
C GLN A 51 10.26 -21.99 -10.65
N ASN A 52 11.50 -22.11 -10.16
CA ASN A 52 12.24 -20.98 -9.63
C ASN A 52 12.51 -19.90 -10.68
N VAL A 53 12.81 -20.30 -11.92
CA VAL A 53 13.01 -19.35 -13.03
C VAL A 53 11.71 -18.59 -13.31
N VAL A 54 10.55 -19.27 -13.34
CA VAL A 54 9.26 -18.61 -13.55
C VAL A 54 8.93 -17.63 -12.39
N HIS A 55 9.20 -18.02 -11.15
CA HIS A 55 8.97 -17.13 -10.00
C HIS A 55 9.88 -15.89 -10.01
N ILE A 56 11.16 -16.06 -10.36
CA ILE A 56 12.10 -14.94 -10.48
C ILE A 56 11.69 -14.03 -11.64
N THR A 57 11.35 -14.58 -12.80
CA THR A 57 10.86 -13.79 -13.95
C THR A 57 9.63 -12.97 -13.57
N ASN A 58 8.64 -13.57 -12.92
CA ASN A 58 7.45 -12.86 -12.47
C ASN A 58 7.79 -11.75 -11.46
N ALA A 59 8.66 -12.04 -10.48
CA ALA A 59 9.08 -11.05 -9.49
C ALA A 59 9.81 -9.86 -10.14
N VAL A 60 10.68 -10.12 -11.12
CA VAL A 60 11.38 -9.08 -11.89
C VAL A 60 10.38 -8.26 -12.71
N MET A 61 9.41 -8.90 -13.38
CA MET A 61 8.37 -8.19 -14.12
C MET A 61 7.55 -7.26 -13.21
N TYR A 62 7.11 -7.74 -12.05
CA TYR A 62 6.39 -6.90 -11.08
C TYR A 62 7.27 -5.76 -10.54
N GLY A 63 8.56 -6.01 -10.29
CA GLY A 63 9.51 -4.98 -9.89
C GLY A 63 9.68 -3.89 -10.94
N ILE A 64 9.78 -4.26 -12.23
CA ILE A 64 9.89 -3.32 -13.34
C ILE A 64 8.61 -2.48 -13.49
N ILE A 65 7.44 -3.14 -13.50
CA ILE A 65 6.15 -2.45 -13.62
C ILE A 65 5.99 -1.43 -12.49
N ASN A 66 6.25 -1.85 -11.25
CA ASN A 66 6.20 -0.92 -10.12
C ASN A 66 7.20 0.22 -10.28
N SER A 67 8.45 -0.06 -10.64
CA SER A 67 9.47 1.00 -10.83
C SER A 67 9.04 2.05 -11.85
N ILE A 68 8.45 1.62 -12.98
CA ILE A 68 7.95 2.53 -14.02
C ILE A 68 6.82 3.42 -13.48
N LEU A 69 5.94 2.90 -12.63
CA LEU A 69 4.84 3.67 -12.03
C LEU A 69 5.33 4.59 -10.90
N THR A 70 6.29 4.12 -10.09
CA THR A 70 6.70 4.81 -8.87
C THR A 70 7.68 5.94 -9.13
N ILE A 71 8.56 5.84 -10.13
CA ILE A 71 9.54 6.89 -10.42
C ILE A 71 8.86 8.24 -10.75
N PRO A 72 7.90 8.31 -11.70
CA PRO A 72 7.16 9.54 -11.96
C PRO A 72 6.37 10.01 -10.73
N ALA A 73 5.72 9.09 -10.02
CA ALA A 73 4.94 9.42 -8.82
C ALA A 73 5.81 10.07 -7.73
N MET A 74 7.00 9.52 -7.45
CA MET A 74 7.93 10.09 -6.46
C MET A 74 8.45 11.46 -6.87
N TYR A 75 8.64 11.70 -8.17
CA TYR A 75 9.01 13.02 -8.65
C TYR A 75 7.86 14.03 -8.47
N SER A 76 6.63 13.64 -8.84
CA SER A 76 5.43 14.45 -8.57
C SER A 76 5.27 14.76 -7.09
N TYR A 77 5.55 13.80 -6.22
CA TYR A 77 5.55 13.97 -4.77
C TYR A 77 6.59 14.99 -4.30
N ALA A 78 7.80 14.99 -4.85
CA ALA A 78 8.80 16.00 -4.51
C ALA A 78 8.35 17.42 -4.90
N VAL A 79 7.75 17.58 -6.09
CA VAL A 79 7.23 18.87 -6.57
C VAL A 79 6.05 19.35 -5.74
N ILE A 80 5.15 18.45 -5.32
CA ILE A 80 4.01 18.79 -4.46
C ILE A 80 4.48 19.15 -3.05
N LEU A 81 5.44 18.41 -2.49
CA LEU A 81 5.93 18.65 -1.12
C LEU A 81 6.70 19.97 -1.01
N PHE A 82 7.46 20.32 -2.05
CA PHE A 82 8.26 21.55 -2.11
C PHE A 82 7.72 22.52 -3.15
N SER A 83 6.42 22.80 -3.14
CA SER A 83 5.77 23.64 -4.16
C SER A 83 6.01 25.14 -3.97
N HIS A 84 6.66 25.56 -2.88
CA HIS A 84 6.94 26.96 -2.59
C HIS A 84 8.12 27.49 -3.45
N LYS A 85 8.01 28.73 -3.94
CA LYS A 85 9.00 29.39 -4.82
C LYS A 85 10.44 29.34 -4.29
N ASP A 86 10.60 29.44 -2.97
CA ASP A 86 11.92 29.43 -2.32
C ASP A 86 12.65 28.08 -2.46
N PHE A 87 11.98 27.01 -2.91
CA PHE A 87 12.60 25.71 -3.15
C PHE A 87 13.10 25.51 -4.58
N GLU A 88 12.73 26.37 -5.55
CA GLU A 88 12.95 26.15 -6.99
C GLU A 88 14.42 25.85 -7.33
N ASP A 89 15.35 26.66 -6.81
CA ASP A 89 16.79 26.51 -7.06
C ASP A 89 17.36 25.21 -6.47
N PHE A 90 16.72 24.68 -5.43
CA PHE A 90 17.13 23.45 -4.73
C PHE A 90 16.37 22.22 -5.21
N MET A 91 15.41 22.37 -6.13
CA MET A 91 14.53 21.29 -6.55
C MET A 91 15.26 20.02 -7.03
N PRO A 92 16.37 20.10 -7.79
CA PRO A 92 17.13 18.93 -8.18
C PRO A 92 17.73 18.16 -6.99
N ALA A 93 18.17 18.87 -5.94
CA ALA A 93 18.72 18.25 -4.73
C ALA A 93 17.60 17.66 -3.86
N LEU A 94 16.51 18.40 -3.67
CA LEU A 94 15.34 17.98 -2.90
C LEU A 94 14.65 16.75 -3.52
N SER A 95 14.53 16.70 -4.85
CA SER A 95 13.95 15.55 -5.55
C SER A 95 14.79 14.28 -5.36
N LYS A 96 16.13 14.41 -5.39
CA LYS A 96 17.04 13.29 -5.10
C LYS A 96 16.87 12.81 -3.66
N LEU A 97 16.70 13.73 -2.71
CA LEU A 97 16.47 13.41 -1.31
C LEU A 97 15.16 12.63 -1.10
N VAL A 98 14.06 13.06 -1.73
CA VAL A 98 12.75 12.38 -1.67
C VAL A 98 12.83 10.99 -2.32
N MET A 99 13.46 10.88 -3.50
CA MET A 99 13.66 9.58 -4.16
C MET A 99 14.51 8.63 -3.30
N PHE A 100 15.60 9.13 -2.72
CA PHE A 100 16.45 8.35 -1.83
C PHE A 100 15.69 7.88 -0.59
N SER A 101 14.91 8.78 0.05
CA SER A 101 14.04 8.44 1.19
C SER A 101 13.05 7.32 0.84
N SER A 102 12.44 7.38 -0.36
CA SER A 102 11.53 6.34 -0.85
C SER A 102 12.21 4.99 -1.02
N VAL A 103 13.44 4.96 -1.56
CA VAL A 103 14.23 3.72 -1.66
C VAL A 103 14.51 3.13 -0.28
N VAL A 104 14.95 3.96 0.68
CA VAL A 104 15.21 3.51 2.06
C VAL A 104 13.92 2.98 2.69
N HIS A 105 12.80 3.67 2.53
CA HIS A 105 11.50 3.25 3.05
C HIS A 105 11.05 1.91 2.47
N GLN A 106 11.13 1.75 1.14
CA GLN A 106 10.77 0.50 0.45
C GLN A 106 11.66 -0.67 0.90
N VAL A 107 12.97 -0.45 1.10
CA VAL A 107 13.89 -1.48 1.61
C VAL A 107 13.50 -1.88 3.04
N MET A 108 13.31 -0.91 3.93
CA MET A 108 12.89 -1.19 5.32
C MET A 108 11.54 -1.92 5.36
N PHE A 109 10.56 -1.46 4.58
CA PHE A 109 9.26 -2.11 4.49
C PHE A 109 9.37 -3.54 3.97
N THR A 110 10.14 -3.78 2.90
CA THR A 110 10.30 -5.12 2.32
C THR A 110 10.95 -6.09 3.32
N LEU A 111 11.91 -5.63 4.12
CA LEU A 111 12.59 -6.47 5.11
C LEU A 111 11.76 -6.71 6.38
N MET A 112 10.95 -5.73 6.80
CA MET A 112 10.20 -5.78 8.06
C MET A 112 8.74 -6.23 7.89
N SER A 113 8.20 -6.19 6.67
CA SER A 113 6.81 -6.54 6.40
C SER A 113 6.57 -8.04 6.52
N SER A 114 5.47 -8.40 7.16
CA SER A 114 4.99 -9.79 7.26
C SER A 114 4.05 -10.16 6.11
N LEU A 115 3.83 -9.26 5.14
CA LEU A 115 2.89 -9.44 4.04
C LEU A 115 3.63 -9.76 2.73
N PRO A 116 3.64 -11.02 2.25
CA PRO A 116 4.49 -11.48 1.14
C PRO A 116 4.15 -10.89 -0.25
N PHE A 117 3.05 -10.13 -0.36
CA PHE A 117 2.60 -9.48 -1.60
C PHE A 117 2.47 -7.97 -1.46
N SER A 118 2.82 -7.40 -0.30
CA SER A 118 2.62 -5.98 -0.05
C SER A 118 3.80 -5.16 -0.57
N ILE A 119 3.48 -4.02 -1.18
CA ILE A 119 4.45 -3.04 -1.67
C ILE A 119 4.29 -1.78 -0.83
N GLY A 120 5.33 -1.41 -0.10
CA GLY A 120 5.33 -0.23 0.78
C GLY A 120 5.62 1.04 0.01
N GLN A 121 4.59 1.66 -0.56
CA GLN A 121 4.73 2.94 -1.25
C GLN A 121 4.65 4.13 -0.28
N VAL A 122 5.36 5.21 -0.63
CA VAL A 122 5.24 6.49 0.06
C VAL A 122 3.82 7.03 -0.16
N GLN A 123 3.19 7.50 0.90
CA GLN A 123 1.78 7.85 0.92
C GLN A 123 1.55 9.29 0.42
N ASP A 124 0.66 9.46 -0.56
CA ASP A 124 0.23 10.75 -1.12
C ASP A 124 -0.60 11.58 -0.14
N ALA A 125 -1.45 10.95 0.67
CA ALA A 125 -2.29 11.66 1.63
C ALA A 125 -1.50 12.45 2.69
N GLY A 126 -0.28 12.00 3.03
CA GLY A 126 0.57 12.71 3.99
C GLY A 126 1.23 13.96 3.41
N LEU A 127 1.37 14.04 2.09
CA LEU A 127 2.14 15.10 1.45
C LEU A 127 1.51 16.48 1.60
N ILE A 128 0.18 16.58 1.64
CA ILE A 128 -0.51 17.87 1.81
C ILE A 128 -0.10 18.55 3.13
N PHE A 129 0.05 17.76 4.20
CA PHE A 129 0.47 18.25 5.51
C PHE A 129 1.95 18.64 5.53
N LEU A 130 2.79 17.85 4.86
CA LEU A 130 4.22 18.15 4.74
C LEU A 130 4.45 19.41 3.90
N ASN A 131 3.74 19.57 2.78
CA ASN A 131 3.80 20.77 1.97
C ASN A 131 3.38 22.01 2.77
N THR A 132 2.21 21.95 3.42
CA THR A 132 1.73 23.06 4.26
C THR A 132 2.73 23.42 5.35
N THR A 133 3.37 22.43 5.96
CA THR A 133 4.43 22.66 6.96
C THR A 133 5.66 23.33 6.31
N ALA A 134 6.11 22.86 5.16
CA ALA A 134 7.25 23.42 4.44
C ALA A 134 7.01 24.89 4.03
N THR A 135 5.84 25.15 3.44
CA THR A 135 5.39 26.49 3.03
C THR A 135 5.24 27.41 4.23
N SER A 136 4.57 26.95 5.29
CA SER A 136 4.38 27.75 6.49
C SER A 136 5.70 28.17 7.13
N ILE A 137 6.74 27.31 7.12
CA ILE A 137 8.06 27.68 7.62
C ILE A 137 8.68 28.78 6.76
N CYS A 138 8.62 28.66 5.42
CA CYS A 138 9.14 29.68 4.52
C CYS A 138 8.44 31.03 4.71
N ASP A 139 7.11 31.01 4.87
CA ASP A 139 6.31 32.21 5.12
C ASP A 139 6.62 32.85 6.48
N LEU A 140 6.78 32.04 7.53
CA LEU A 140 7.09 32.52 8.88
C LEU A 140 8.50 33.12 9.01
N LEU A 141 9.47 32.58 8.25
CA LEU A 141 10.84 33.11 8.22
C LEU A 141 10.93 34.45 7.47
N GLY A 142 9.98 34.73 6.57
CA GLY A 142 9.94 35.97 5.80
C GLY A 142 11.11 36.13 4.82
N ASP A 143 11.19 37.24 4.09
CA ASP A 143 12.20 37.44 3.04
C ASP A 143 13.59 37.86 3.56
N ASP A 144 13.70 38.20 4.85
CA ASP A 144 14.96 38.63 5.47
C ASP A 144 15.95 37.46 5.69
N VAL A 145 15.48 36.22 5.66
CA VAL A 145 16.29 35.02 5.88
C VAL A 145 16.75 34.46 4.53
N PRO A 146 18.05 34.10 4.39
CA PRO A 146 18.56 33.49 3.16
C PRO A 146 17.83 32.19 2.83
N VAL A 147 17.64 31.94 1.53
CA VAL A 147 16.86 30.83 1.00
C VAL A 147 17.42 29.48 1.47
N GLU A 148 18.75 29.34 1.52
CA GLU A 148 19.43 28.14 1.99
C GLU A 148 19.03 27.77 3.43
N ALA A 149 18.91 28.78 4.30
CA ALA A 149 18.53 28.58 5.69
C ALA A 149 17.05 28.19 5.82
N LYS A 150 16.17 28.77 5.00
CA LYS A 150 14.76 28.38 4.91
C LYS A 150 14.63 26.92 4.50
N VAL A 151 15.29 26.53 3.41
CA VAL A 151 15.23 25.16 2.88
C VAL A 151 15.73 24.15 3.90
N THR A 152 16.87 24.43 4.53
CA THR A 152 17.44 23.53 5.55
C THR A 152 16.51 23.40 6.76
N THR A 153 15.94 24.51 7.23
CA THR A 153 15.00 24.52 8.36
C THR A 153 13.75 23.71 8.06
N SER A 154 13.18 23.85 6.86
CA SER A 154 12.01 23.09 6.44
C SER A 154 12.29 21.59 6.36
N ILE A 155 13.41 21.17 5.76
CA ILE A 155 13.79 19.74 5.68
C ILE A 155 13.98 19.15 7.07
N VAL A 156 14.72 19.82 7.95
CA VAL A 156 15.00 19.34 9.30
C VAL A 156 13.70 19.23 10.10
N THR A 157 12.83 20.24 10.01
CA THR A 157 11.54 20.24 10.73
C THR A 157 10.64 19.12 10.24
N ILE A 158 10.52 18.91 8.93
CA ILE A 158 9.78 17.79 8.34
C ILE A 158 10.39 16.45 8.77
N GLY A 159 11.72 16.33 8.79
CA GLY A 159 12.40 15.13 9.26
C GLY A 159 12.08 14.81 10.72
N ILE A 160 12.11 15.80 11.60
CA ILE A 160 11.76 15.64 13.02
C ILE A 160 10.28 15.28 13.17
N ALA A 161 9.38 15.98 12.46
CA ALA A 161 7.94 15.75 12.53
C ALA A 161 7.56 14.34 12.03
N THR A 162 8.16 13.90 10.92
CA THR A 162 7.93 12.55 10.37
C THR A 162 8.53 11.45 11.24
N ALA A 163 9.69 11.68 11.86
CA ALA A 163 10.26 10.75 12.84
C ALA A 163 9.38 10.64 14.09
N ALA A 164 8.91 11.77 14.62
CA ALA A 164 7.98 11.80 15.75
C ALA A 164 6.67 11.07 15.42
N LEU A 165 6.11 11.29 14.22
CA LEU A 165 4.95 10.54 13.72
C LEU A 165 5.24 9.04 13.66
N GLY A 166 6.41 8.63 13.16
CA GLY A 166 6.84 7.23 13.14
C GLY A 166 6.88 6.60 14.53
N VAL A 167 7.43 7.30 15.53
CA VAL A 167 7.43 6.84 16.92
C VAL A 167 5.99 6.69 17.45
N CYS A 168 5.14 7.68 17.21
CA CYS A 168 3.72 7.62 17.58
C CYS A 168 3.01 6.43 16.93
N LEU A 169 3.27 6.14 15.64
CA LEU A 169 2.72 4.98 14.94
C LEU A 169 3.18 3.66 15.56
N VAL A 170 4.45 3.54 15.95
CA VAL A 170 4.99 2.35 16.64
C VAL A 170 4.32 2.15 18.00
N VAL A 171 4.14 3.23 18.77
CA VAL A 171 3.45 3.18 20.07
C VAL A 171 1.99 2.77 19.88
N MET A 172 1.27 3.39 18.94
CA MET A 172 -0.12 3.04 18.63
C MET A 172 -0.26 1.59 18.17
N GLY A 173 0.68 1.10 17.36
CA GLY A 173 0.74 -0.30 16.93
C GLY A 173 0.90 -1.26 18.12
N LYS A 174 1.79 -0.95 19.06
CA LYS A 174 1.98 -1.74 20.30
C LYS A 174 0.75 -1.76 21.20
N LEU A 175 0.06 -0.62 21.31
CA LEU A 175 -1.14 -0.50 22.12
C LEU A 175 -2.41 -1.01 21.42
N ARG A 176 -2.32 -1.46 20.16
CA ARG A 176 -3.43 -1.90 19.30
C ARG A 176 -4.50 -0.82 19.08
N LEU A 177 -4.12 0.45 19.17
CA LEU A 177 -5.02 1.59 18.93
C LEU A 177 -5.44 1.72 17.45
N ALA A 178 -4.79 0.99 16.53
CA ALA A 178 -5.24 0.89 15.13
C ALA A 178 -6.68 0.38 15.01
N ALA A 179 -7.16 -0.41 15.98
CA ALA A 179 -8.57 -0.80 16.04
C ALA A 179 -9.51 0.42 16.20
N LEU A 180 -9.06 1.49 16.83
CA LEU A 180 -9.84 2.73 16.98
C LEU A 180 -10.08 3.41 15.63
N ALA A 181 -9.07 3.42 14.75
CA ALA A 181 -9.18 3.98 13.41
C ALA A 181 -10.25 3.24 12.57
N SER A 182 -10.49 1.95 12.83
CA SER A 182 -11.51 1.16 12.13
C SER A 182 -12.96 1.54 12.50
N TYR A 183 -13.17 2.33 13.55
CA TYR A 183 -14.49 2.87 13.91
C TYR A 183 -14.83 4.17 13.17
N LEU A 184 -13.90 4.77 12.42
CA LEU A 184 -14.19 5.98 11.66
C LEU A 184 -15.09 5.64 10.47
N PRO A 185 -16.29 6.26 10.36
CA PRO A 185 -17.15 6.04 9.21
C PRO A 185 -16.44 6.46 7.92
N MET A 186 -16.61 5.67 6.86
CA MET A 186 -16.06 5.98 5.52
C MET A 186 -16.36 7.42 5.04
N PRO A 187 -17.53 8.03 5.32
CA PRO A 187 -17.77 9.43 4.98
C PRO A 187 -16.80 10.43 5.62
N VAL A 188 -16.32 10.18 6.84
CA VAL A 188 -15.40 11.07 7.56
C VAL A 188 -14.01 11.02 6.92
N ILE A 189 -13.55 9.82 6.57
CA ILE A 189 -12.27 9.62 5.89
C ILE A 189 -12.32 10.24 4.49
N GLY A 190 -13.42 10.05 3.76
CA GLY A 190 -13.63 10.65 2.45
C GLY A 190 -13.69 12.18 2.47
N GLY A 191 -14.34 12.77 3.49
CA GLY A 191 -14.39 14.23 3.64
C GLY A 191 -13.02 14.87 3.91
N TYR A 192 -12.15 14.20 4.67
CA TYR A 192 -10.78 14.65 4.91
C TYR A 192 -9.91 14.57 3.66
N LEU A 193 -10.02 13.48 2.87
CA LEU A 193 -9.23 13.28 1.66
C LEU A 193 -9.66 14.18 0.49
N ALA A 194 -10.84 14.79 0.56
CA ALA A 194 -11.33 15.73 -0.46
C ALA A 194 -10.72 17.14 -0.34
N PHE A 195 -9.96 17.40 0.72
CA PHE A 195 -9.31 18.67 1.02
C PHE A 195 -7.80 18.60 0.76
#